data_AF-A0A6M8FVP4-F1
#
_entry.id   AF-A0A6M8FVP4-F1
#
_cell.length_a   1.000
_cell.length_b   1.000
_cell.length_c   1.000
_cell.angle_alpha   90.00
_cell.angle_beta   90.00
_cell.angle_gamma   90.00
#
_symmetry.space_group_name_H-M   'P 1'
#
loop_
_entity.id
_entity.type
_entity.pdbx_description
1 polymer ?
#
loop_
_entity_poly.entity_id
_entity_poly.type
_entity_poly.pdbx_seq_one_letter_code
_entity_poly.pdbx_strand_id
1 'polypeptide(L)'
;MHASTILLLLLVGAALVAGSLLLRVLSAGKYEIKTIDLVFLVIPLLLVALATGKLKGIDMFGVKADLSELWNDAAQSKIKDQVAPAQQLTVQDAVQVVQMAGKGGIDELRVLIERKIEALEFRLGHGGYYGPAIKTYFEALSGSSYLRVVVVNQPDGRLFGMFNAANLIGYLRVAGDSGYEQFQQLLNSNNAASWAELSKLPGFVGVDVAVSSTMTRRDALALMEKLRTDSLPVINADKYFMGTVERSKLTASLILAVTEKLEKQ
;
A
#
# COMPACT_ATOMS: atom_id res chain seq x y z
N MET A 1 -19.57 -10.66 48.33
CA MET A 1 -20.45 -10.89 47.16
C MET A 1 -19.72 -11.33 45.88
N HIS A 2 -18.41 -11.10 45.71
CA HIS A 2 -17.71 -11.37 44.43
C HIS A 2 -17.44 -12.85 44.10
N ALA A 3 -17.31 -13.72 45.09
CA ALA A 3 -16.98 -15.14 44.83
C ALA A 3 -18.16 -15.91 44.16
N SER A 4 -19.40 -15.57 44.53
CA SER A 4 -20.60 -16.25 44.01
C SER A 4 -20.84 -15.92 42.53
N THR A 5 -20.63 -14.66 42.13
CA THR A 5 -20.76 -14.22 40.72
C THR A 5 -19.67 -14.80 39.83
N ILE A 6 -18.44 -14.93 40.32
CA ILE A 6 -17.34 -15.57 39.57
C ILE A 6 -17.62 -17.06 39.35
N LEU A 7 -18.09 -17.76 40.39
CA LEU A 7 -18.46 -19.17 40.30
C LEU A 7 -19.61 -19.37 39.30
N LEU A 8 -20.63 -18.51 39.32
CA LEU A 8 -21.75 -18.54 38.38
C LEU A 8 -21.28 -18.38 36.93
N LEU A 9 -20.41 -17.41 36.65
CA LEU A 9 -19.89 -17.15 35.30
C LEU A 9 -19.04 -18.31 34.77
N LEU A 10 -18.23 -18.94 35.65
CA LEU A 10 -17.47 -20.14 35.29
C LEU A 10 -18.37 -21.34 35.00
N LEU A 11 -19.42 -21.54 35.81
CA LEU A 11 -20.40 -22.61 35.57
C LEU A 11 -21.17 -22.40 34.27
N VAL A 12 -21.55 -21.16 33.94
CA VAL A 12 -22.19 -20.84 32.65
C VAL A 12 -21.24 -21.10 31.49
N GLY A 13 -19.97 -20.69 31.59
CA GLY A 13 -18.96 -20.99 30.56
C GLY A 13 -18.73 -22.50 30.36
N ALA A 14 -18.62 -23.25 31.46
CA ALA A 14 -18.46 -24.71 31.41
C ALA A 14 -19.69 -25.40 30.79
N ALA A 15 -20.90 -24.94 31.10
CA ALA A 15 -22.13 -25.46 30.52
C ALA A 15 -22.23 -25.19 29.01
N LEU A 16 -21.80 -24.01 28.55
CA LEU A 16 -21.77 -23.67 27.12
C LEU A 16 -20.77 -24.54 26.34
N VAL A 17 -19.60 -24.79 26.90
CA VAL A 17 -18.58 -25.68 26.29
C VAL A 17 -19.05 -27.13 26.29
N ALA A 18 -19.64 -27.61 27.39
CA ALA A 18 -20.21 -28.96 27.46
C ALA A 18 -21.36 -29.11 26.44
N GLY A 19 -22.23 -28.11 26.33
CA GLY A 19 -23.34 -28.09 25.36
C GLY A 19 -22.86 -28.12 23.91
N SER A 20 -21.82 -27.37 23.56
CA SER A 20 -21.27 -27.37 22.20
C SER A 20 -20.63 -28.72 21.83
N LEU A 21 -19.94 -29.36 22.77
CA LEU A 21 -19.40 -30.72 22.60
C LEU A 21 -20.52 -31.76 22.45
N LEU A 22 -21.58 -31.66 23.26
CA LEU A 22 -22.74 -32.55 23.17
C LEU A 22 -23.46 -32.41 21.84
N LEU A 23 -23.65 -31.19 21.35
CA LEU A 23 -24.22 -30.90 20.02
C LEU A 23 -23.35 -31.47 18.91
N ARG A 24 -22.02 -31.44 19.04
CA ARG A 24 -21.09 -32.04 18.07
C ARG A 24 -21.20 -33.58 18.04
N VAL A 25 -21.29 -34.21 19.21
CA VAL A 25 -21.43 -35.66 19.33
C VAL A 25 -22.80 -36.12 18.80
N LEU A 26 -23.87 -35.42 19.18
CA LEU A 26 -25.24 -35.74 18.75
C LEU A 26 -25.49 -35.46 17.26
N SER A 27 -24.79 -34.50 16.66
CA SER A 27 -24.87 -34.21 15.22
C SER A 27 -24.01 -35.14 14.36
N ALA A 28 -23.44 -36.20 14.93
CA ALA A 28 -22.55 -37.16 14.26
C ALA A 28 -21.39 -36.47 13.51
N GLY A 29 -20.86 -35.38 14.07
CA GLY A 29 -19.74 -34.63 13.50
C GLY A 29 -20.10 -33.73 12.31
N LYS A 30 -21.39 -33.56 11.96
CA LYS A 30 -21.82 -32.60 10.92
C LYS A 30 -21.67 -31.15 11.34
N TYR A 31 -21.58 -30.89 12.65
CA TYR A 31 -21.28 -29.58 13.18
C TYR A 31 -19.76 -29.39 13.26
N GLU A 32 -19.23 -28.58 12.35
CA GLU A 32 -17.81 -28.22 12.30
C GLU A 32 -17.55 -27.08 13.30
N ILE A 33 -16.66 -27.31 14.27
CA ILE A 33 -16.28 -26.27 15.24
C ILE A 33 -15.54 -25.19 14.45
N LYS A 34 -16.19 -24.05 14.26
CA LYS A 34 -15.59 -22.90 13.58
C LYS A 34 -14.75 -22.12 14.58
N THR A 35 -13.79 -21.34 14.09
CA THR A 35 -12.96 -20.45 14.93
C THR A 35 -13.81 -19.52 15.82
N ILE A 36 -15.03 -19.20 15.38
CA ILE A 36 -16.00 -18.41 16.16
C ILE A 36 -16.49 -19.14 17.42
N ASP A 37 -16.54 -20.48 17.42
CA ASP A 37 -16.98 -21.26 18.59
C ASP A 37 -15.93 -21.20 19.72
N LEU A 38 -14.66 -20.95 19.39
CA LEU A 38 -13.57 -20.73 20.34
C LEU A 38 -13.72 -19.41 21.11
N VAL A 39 -14.40 -18.42 20.52
CA VAL A 39 -14.67 -17.12 21.15
C VAL A 39 -15.56 -17.28 22.39
N PHE A 40 -16.49 -18.24 22.39
CA PHE A 40 -17.35 -18.52 23.54
C PHE A 40 -16.58 -19.11 24.74
N LEU A 41 -15.39 -19.66 24.52
CA LEU A 41 -14.50 -20.12 25.59
C LEU A 41 -13.69 -18.97 26.21
N VAL A 42 -13.38 -17.96 25.41
CA VAL A 42 -12.56 -16.79 25.81
C VAL A 42 -13.39 -15.74 26.56
N ILE A 43 -14.66 -15.52 26.16
CA ILE A 43 -15.53 -14.49 26.76
C ILE A 43 -15.72 -14.65 28.28
N PRO A 44 -16.06 -15.84 28.82
CA PRO A 44 -16.24 -16.01 30.27
C PRO A 44 -14.94 -15.77 31.04
N LEU A 45 -13.81 -16.16 30.47
CA LEU A 45 -12.46 -15.96 31.02
C LEU A 45 -12.11 -14.46 31.10
N LEU A 46 -12.44 -13.70 30.06
CA LEU A 46 -12.28 -12.24 30.06
C LEU A 46 -13.17 -11.56 31.11
N LEU A 47 -14.43 -12.00 31.26
CA LEU A 47 -15.34 -11.46 32.28
C LEU A 47 -14.83 -11.72 33.71
N VAL A 48 -14.26 -12.90 33.97
CA VAL A 48 -13.62 -13.22 35.26
C VAL A 48 -12.33 -12.40 35.47
N ALA A 49 -11.51 -12.23 34.43
CA ALA A 49 -10.29 -11.40 34.50
C ALA A 49 -10.59 -9.91 34.74
N LEU A 50 -11.71 -9.41 34.20
CA LEU A 50 -12.24 -8.08 34.44
C LEU A 50 -12.77 -7.94 35.89
N ALA A 51 -13.58 -8.90 36.35
CA ALA A 51 -14.19 -8.89 37.68
C ALA A 51 -13.16 -9.06 38.81
N THR A 52 -12.04 -9.75 38.55
CA THR A 52 -10.94 -9.93 39.52
C THR A 52 -9.94 -8.77 39.54
N GLY A 53 -10.12 -7.76 38.68
CA GLY A 53 -9.23 -6.60 38.60
C GLY A 53 -7.82 -6.94 38.09
N LYS A 54 -7.62 -8.14 37.52
CA LYS A 54 -6.35 -8.54 36.88
C LYS A 54 -6.15 -7.87 35.53
N LEU A 55 -7.22 -7.37 34.92
CA LEU A 55 -7.20 -6.44 33.80
C LEU A 55 -7.35 -5.00 34.33
N LYS A 56 -6.26 -4.41 34.83
CA LYS A 56 -6.15 -2.96 34.96
C LYS A 56 -5.62 -2.41 33.65
N GLY A 57 -6.47 -1.70 32.90
CA GLY A 57 -6.10 -1.07 31.64
C GLY A 57 -6.75 -1.72 30.43
N ILE A 58 -8.08 -1.65 30.33
CA ILE A 58 -8.72 -1.54 29.02
C ILE A 58 -8.86 -0.03 28.77
N ASP A 59 -7.73 0.55 28.38
CA ASP A 59 -7.58 1.95 27.98
C ASP A 59 -7.59 2.02 26.44
N MET A 60 -8.65 1.44 25.86
CA MET A 60 -8.96 1.54 24.44
C MET A 60 -10.34 2.20 24.36
N PHE A 61 -10.43 3.34 23.67
CA PHE A 61 -11.63 4.19 23.45
C PHE A 61 -11.79 5.49 24.28
N GLY A 62 -10.74 6.30 24.46
CA GLY A 62 -10.96 7.72 24.83
C GLY A 62 -9.80 8.45 25.50
N VAL A 63 -8.84 8.87 24.67
CA VAL A 63 -7.70 9.75 24.97
C VAL A 63 -7.98 10.84 26.03
N LYS A 64 -7.22 10.80 27.14
CA LYS A 64 -6.55 11.97 27.78
C LYS A 64 -5.66 11.50 28.93
N ALA A 65 -4.49 10.96 28.59
CA ALA A 65 -3.32 10.99 29.47
C ALA A 65 -2.19 11.61 28.67
N ASP A 66 -1.67 12.71 29.20
CA ASP A 66 -0.79 13.66 28.53
C ASP A 66 0.57 13.02 28.21
N LEU A 67 0.71 12.54 26.97
CA LEU A 67 1.98 11.99 26.47
C LEU A 67 3.02 13.09 26.24
N SER A 68 2.67 14.36 26.39
CA SER A 68 3.55 15.50 26.12
C SER A 68 4.76 15.52 27.06
N GLU A 69 4.59 15.19 28.35
CA GLU A 69 5.71 15.20 29.31
C GLU A 69 6.69 14.04 29.09
N LEU A 70 6.17 12.83 28.80
CA LEU A 70 7.02 11.65 28.52
C LEU A 70 7.79 11.77 27.20
N TRP A 71 7.22 12.44 26.19
CA TRP A 71 7.93 12.72 24.94
C TRP A 71 8.94 13.87 25.09
N ASN A 72 8.70 14.86 25.96
CA ASN A 72 9.63 15.95 26.19
C ASN A 72 10.87 15.50 26.99
N ASP A 73 10.69 14.62 27.99
CA ASP A 73 11.79 14.02 28.73
C ASP A 73 12.63 13.07 27.85
N ALA A 74 11.98 12.30 26.97
CA ALA A 74 12.68 11.46 26.00
C ALA A 74 13.41 12.27 24.91
N ALA A 75 12.96 13.49 24.61
CA ALA A 75 13.59 14.38 23.64
C ALA A 75 14.79 15.17 24.20
N GLN A 76 14.90 15.30 25.53
CA GLN A 76 15.94 16.11 26.19
C GLN A 76 17.04 15.28 26.87
N SER A 77 16.89 13.97 27.05
CA SER A 77 17.96 13.14 27.59
C SER A 77 19.10 13.00 26.57
N LYS A 78 20.26 13.60 26.88
CA LYS A 78 21.48 13.55 26.06
C LYS A 78 21.91 12.09 25.84
N ILE A 79 21.68 11.57 24.64
CA ILE A 79 22.23 10.29 24.18
C ILE A 79 23.73 10.49 23.95
N LYS A 80 24.53 10.25 24.98
CA LYS A 80 25.95 9.91 24.83
C LYS A 80 26.09 8.42 25.05
N ASP A 81 26.65 7.79 24.02
CA ASP A 81 27.18 6.44 23.95
C ASP A 81 26.13 5.31 23.82
N GLN A 82 26.30 4.53 22.73
CA GLN A 82 25.58 3.30 22.35
C GLN A 82 24.35 3.40 21.43
N VAL A 83 24.47 4.15 20.34
CA VAL A 83 23.73 3.82 19.11
C VAL A 83 24.75 3.39 18.07
N ALA A 84 24.89 2.08 17.85
CA ALA A 84 25.41 1.60 16.56
C ALA A 84 24.63 2.35 15.47
N PRO A 85 25.29 2.99 14.49
CA PRO A 85 24.64 3.93 13.58
C PRO A 85 23.38 3.25 13.05
N ALA A 86 22.21 3.82 13.37
CA ALA A 86 20.95 3.32 12.86
C ALA A 86 21.11 3.31 11.35
N GLN A 87 21.29 2.13 10.78
CA GLN A 87 21.43 1.94 9.34
C GLN A 87 20.15 2.52 8.76
N GLN A 88 20.24 3.70 8.16
CA GLN A 88 19.08 4.44 7.70
C GLN A 88 18.46 3.59 6.59
N LEU A 89 17.34 2.95 6.90
CA LEU A 89 16.58 2.14 5.96
C LEU A 89 16.12 3.06 4.82
N THR A 90 16.67 2.84 3.63
CA THR A 90 16.44 3.71 2.46
C THR A 90 15.32 3.15 1.58
N VAL A 91 14.82 3.98 0.66
CA VAL A 91 13.86 3.58 -0.38
C VAL A 91 14.47 2.52 -1.31
N GLN A 92 15.79 2.51 -1.52
CA GLN A 92 16.49 1.57 -2.39
C GLN A 92 16.10 0.10 -2.14
N ASP A 93 15.86 -0.28 -0.89
CA ASP A 93 15.52 -1.65 -0.49
C ASP A 93 14.08 -2.06 -0.82
N ALA A 94 13.22 -1.08 -1.15
CA ALA A 94 11.80 -1.26 -1.44
C ALA A 94 11.43 -0.83 -2.88
N VAL A 95 12.42 -0.46 -3.70
CA VAL A 95 12.20 -0.13 -5.11
C VAL A 95 11.82 -1.39 -5.86
N GLN A 96 10.63 -1.41 -6.45
CA GLN A 96 10.33 -2.39 -7.47
C GLN A 96 10.84 -1.86 -8.80
N VAL A 97 11.90 -2.50 -9.32
CA VAL A 97 12.30 -2.30 -10.72
C VAL A 97 11.15 -2.81 -11.56
N VAL A 98 10.40 -1.87 -12.15
CA VAL A 98 9.29 -2.25 -12.99
C VAL A 98 9.83 -2.62 -14.36
N GLN A 99 9.44 -3.79 -14.88
CA GLN A 99 9.73 -4.11 -16.28
C GLN A 99 8.98 -3.10 -17.15
N MET A 100 9.72 -2.17 -17.73
CA MET A 100 9.22 -1.18 -18.65
C MET A 100 9.29 -1.74 -20.07
N ALA A 101 8.24 -1.54 -20.82
CA ALA A 101 8.27 -1.71 -22.26
C ALA A 101 7.76 -0.42 -22.92
N GLY A 102 8.48 0.02 -23.94
CA GLY A 102 7.97 1.04 -24.85
C GLY A 102 6.78 0.47 -25.61
N LYS A 103 5.80 1.33 -25.93
CA LYS A 103 4.71 0.94 -26.82
C LYS A 103 5.26 0.68 -28.23
N GLY A 104 5.36 -0.59 -28.62
CA GLY A 104 5.67 -1.02 -29.99
C GLY A 104 4.43 -1.17 -30.88
N GLY A 105 4.54 -1.98 -31.93
CA GLY A 105 3.40 -2.35 -32.79
C GLY A 105 2.43 -3.31 -32.08
N ILE A 106 1.18 -3.40 -32.52
CA ILE A 106 0.14 -4.28 -31.91
C ILE A 106 0.60 -5.74 -31.80
N ASP A 107 1.47 -6.20 -32.69
CA ASP A 107 2.04 -7.54 -32.69
C ASP A 107 2.93 -7.82 -31.45
N GLU A 108 3.47 -6.78 -30.81
CA GLU A 108 4.28 -6.89 -29.59
C GLU A 108 3.40 -7.06 -28.33
N LEU A 109 2.10 -6.78 -28.41
CA LEU A 109 1.18 -6.83 -27.28
C LEU A 109 1.13 -8.22 -26.63
N ARG A 110 1.23 -9.29 -27.43
CA ARG A 110 1.29 -10.67 -26.92
C ARG A 110 2.52 -10.88 -26.04
N VAL A 111 3.67 -10.36 -26.47
CA VAL A 111 4.93 -10.44 -25.71
C VAL A 111 4.82 -9.66 -24.40
N LEU A 112 4.15 -8.50 -24.41
CA LEU A 112 3.96 -7.70 -23.19
C LEU A 112 3.05 -8.39 -22.17
N ILE A 113 2.00 -9.08 -22.63
CA ILE A 113 1.11 -9.87 -21.77
C ILE A 113 1.88 -11.07 -21.18
N GLU A 114 2.62 -11.81 -22.00
CA GLU A 114 3.43 -12.95 -21.55
C GLU A 114 4.50 -12.54 -20.52
N ARG A 115 5.11 -11.36 -20.70
CA ARG A 115 6.10 -10.79 -19.77
C ARG A 115 5.49 -10.14 -18.53
N LYS A 116 4.16 -10.06 -18.42
CA LYS A 116 3.45 -9.46 -17.28
C LYS A 116 3.94 -8.03 -16.98
N ILE A 117 4.02 -7.21 -18.02
CA ILE A 117 4.53 -5.85 -17.92
C ILE A 117 3.71 -5.02 -16.92
N GLU A 118 4.38 -4.49 -15.90
CA GLU A 118 3.71 -3.71 -14.86
C GLU A 118 3.74 -2.19 -15.11
N ALA A 119 4.62 -1.71 -16.00
CA ALA A 119 4.67 -0.32 -16.45
C ALA A 119 4.67 -0.20 -17.97
N LEU A 120 3.77 0.63 -18.50
CA LEU A 120 3.80 1.03 -19.91
C LEU A 120 4.43 2.42 -20.03
N GLU A 121 5.44 2.55 -20.87
CA GLU A 121 6.15 3.81 -21.08
C GLU A 121 5.59 4.60 -22.28
N PHE A 122 5.40 5.90 -22.07
CA PHE A 122 5.16 6.90 -23.10
C PHE A 122 6.22 8.00 -23.04
N ARG A 123 6.49 8.64 -24.18
CA ARG A 123 7.41 9.75 -24.33
C ARG A 123 6.69 10.95 -24.92
N LEU A 124 6.73 12.06 -24.21
CA LEU A 124 6.17 13.33 -24.67
C LEU A 124 6.80 13.74 -26.01
N GLY A 125 6.00 14.28 -26.91
CA GLY A 125 6.48 14.79 -28.18
C GLY A 125 6.79 13.73 -29.24
N HIS A 126 6.46 12.46 -29.00
CA HIS A 126 6.78 11.38 -29.93
C HIS A 126 6.10 11.54 -31.30
N GLY A 127 4.89 12.09 -31.34
CA GLY A 127 4.14 12.35 -32.58
C GLY A 127 3.49 11.12 -33.22
N GLY A 128 3.92 9.90 -32.85
CA GLY A 128 3.43 8.64 -33.40
C GLY A 128 2.31 7.97 -32.61
N TYR A 129 1.82 8.56 -31.50
CA TYR A 129 0.78 7.91 -30.73
C TYR A 129 -0.59 8.01 -31.40
N TYR A 130 -1.26 6.87 -31.49
CA TYR A 130 -2.60 6.73 -32.03
C TYR A 130 -3.58 6.27 -30.94
N GLY A 131 -4.65 7.02 -30.74
CA GLY A 131 -5.66 6.85 -29.67
C GLY A 131 -6.27 5.45 -29.62
N PRO A 132 -6.82 4.92 -30.73
CA PRO A 132 -7.33 3.54 -30.77
C PRO A 132 -6.28 2.50 -30.42
N ALA A 133 -5.01 2.68 -30.82
CA ALA A 133 -3.95 1.79 -30.39
C ALA A 133 -3.67 1.91 -28.88
N ILE A 134 -3.72 3.11 -28.28
CA ILE A 134 -3.62 3.25 -26.82
C ILE A 134 -4.75 2.49 -26.12
N LYS A 135 -5.98 2.63 -26.63
CA LYS A 135 -7.16 1.91 -26.12
C LYS A 135 -6.94 0.41 -26.13
N THR A 136 -6.53 -0.16 -27.27
CA THR A 136 -6.23 -1.61 -27.39
C THR A 136 -5.19 -2.07 -26.37
N TYR A 137 -4.10 -1.31 -26.18
CA TYR A 137 -3.08 -1.64 -25.19
C TYR A 137 -3.63 -1.62 -23.77
N PHE A 138 -4.37 -0.57 -23.41
CA PHE A 138 -4.95 -0.44 -22.08
C PHE A 138 -6.00 -1.52 -21.80
N GLU A 139 -6.85 -1.86 -22.76
CA GLU A 139 -7.84 -2.93 -22.60
C GLU A 139 -7.19 -4.29 -22.41
N ALA A 140 -6.20 -4.62 -23.24
CA ALA A 140 -5.51 -5.90 -23.17
C ALA A 140 -4.67 -6.04 -21.88
N LEU A 141 -3.94 -4.99 -21.50
CA LEU A 141 -3.09 -5.03 -20.31
C LEU A 141 -3.89 -4.91 -19.01
N SER A 142 -4.96 -4.11 -18.97
CA SER A 142 -5.83 -4.03 -17.78
C SER A 142 -6.55 -5.34 -17.48
N GLY A 143 -6.98 -6.09 -18.51
CA GLY A 143 -7.63 -7.40 -18.33
C GLY A 143 -6.73 -8.44 -17.66
N SER A 144 -5.41 -8.28 -17.73
CA SER A 144 -4.44 -9.20 -17.13
C SER A 144 -4.05 -8.86 -15.69
N SER A 145 -4.54 -7.75 -15.13
CA SER A 145 -4.20 -7.24 -13.78
C SER A 145 -2.72 -6.90 -13.54
N TYR A 146 -1.85 -6.99 -14.55
CA TYR A 146 -0.43 -6.74 -14.41
C TYR A 146 -0.05 -5.28 -14.57
N LEU A 147 -0.75 -4.51 -15.41
CA LEU A 147 -0.41 -3.10 -15.63
C LEU A 147 -0.84 -2.25 -14.43
N ARG A 148 0.14 -1.67 -13.74
CA ARG A 148 -0.08 -0.91 -12.50
C ARG A 148 0.14 0.57 -12.70
N VAL A 149 1.15 0.93 -13.50
CA VAL A 149 1.52 2.32 -13.74
C VAL A 149 1.72 2.60 -15.22
N VAL A 150 1.46 3.85 -15.60
CA VAL A 150 1.83 4.38 -16.91
C VAL A 150 2.89 5.46 -16.67
N VAL A 151 4.08 5.23 -17.20
CA VAL A 151 5.23 6.14 -17.03
C VAL A 151 5.27 7.07 -18.23
N VAL A 152 5.36 8.37 -17.97
CA VAL A 152 5.51 9.38 -19.02
C VAL A 152 6.85 10.07 -18.84
N ASN A 153 7.67 9.98 -19.89
CA ASN A 153 9.00 10.57 -19.96
C ASN A 153 8.99 11.80 -20.86
N GLN A 154 9.88 12.74 -20.56
CA GLN A 154 10.23 13.87 -21.41
C GLN A 154 11.01 13.38 -22.65
N PRO A 155 11.18 14.22 -23.69
CA PRO A 155 11.94 13.85 -24.88
C PRO A 155 13.40 13.44 -24.59
N ASP A 156 14.00 14.00 -23.53
CA ASP A 156 15.36 13.68 -23.06
C ASP A 156 15.44 12.39 -22.22
N GLY A 157 14.31 11.70 -22.02
CA GLY A 157 14.20 10.46 -21.25
C GLY A 157 14.01 10.66 -19.75
N ARG A 158 14.05 11.90 -19.23
CA ARG A 158 13.76 12.16 -17.83
C ARG A 158 12.29 11.93 -17.51
N LEU A 159 12.00 11.58 -16.27
CA LEU A 159 10.62 11.39 -15.83
C LEU A 159 9.86 12.72 -15.91
N PHE A 160 8.72 12.72 -16.59
CA PHE A 160 7.73 13.80 -16.49
C PHE A 160 6.77 13.52 -15.33
N GLY A 161 6.28 12.28 -15.26
CA GLY A 161 5.45 11.79 -14.17
C GLY A 161 4.94 10.39 -14.44
N MET A 162 4.15 9.87 -13.52
CA MET A 162 3.50 8.57 -13.66
C MET A 162 2.01 8.68 -13.38
N PHE A 163 1.23 7.77 -13.95
CA PHE A 163 -0.17 7.57 -13.61
C PHE A 163 -0.35 6.24 -12.91
N ASN A 164 -1.27 6.20 -11.94
CA ASN A 164 -1.93 4.94 -11.61
C ASN A 164 -2.74 4.46 -12.83
N ALA A 165 -2.41 3.28 -13.36
CA ALA A 165 -3.00 2.78 -14.59
C ALA A 165 -4.51 2.57 -14.47
N ALA A 166 -4.99 2.04 -13.35
CA ALA A 166 -6.41 1.80 -13.14
C ALA A 166 -7.23 3.10 -13.16
N ASN A 167 -6.73 4.15 -12.51
CA ASN A 167 -7.39 5.46 -12.47
C ASN A 167 -7.44 6.11 -13.86
N LEU A 168 -6.31 6.11 -14.57
CA LEU A 168 -6.23 6.68 -15.92
C LEU A 168 -7.12 5.90 -16.90
N ILE A 169 -7.05 4.58 -16.90
CA ILE A 169 -7.85 3.72 -17.78
C ILE A 169 -9.34 3.89 -17.47
N GLY A 170 -9.72 3.94 -16.19
CA GLY A 170 -11.09 4.19 -15.76
C GLY A 170 -11.61 5.53 -16.29
N TYR A 171 -10.82 6.59 -16.14
CA TYR A 171 -11.15 7.92 -16.67
C TYR A 171 -11.35 7.90 -18.20
N LEU A 172 -10.39 7.33 -18.94
CA LEU A 172 -10.44 7.29 -20.41
C LEU A 172 -11.59 6.43 -20.92
N ARG A 173 -11.92 5.33 -20.23
CA ARG A 173 -13.06 4.48 -20.58
C ARG A 173 -14.39 5.22 -20.44
N VAL A 174 -14.55 6.04 -19.40
CA VAL A 174 -15.75 6.88 -19.20
C VAL A 174 -15.83 7.97 -20.26
N ALA A 175 -14.70 8.58 -20.62
CA ALA A 175 -14.63 9.59 -21.67
C ALA A 175 -14.86 9.02 -23.08
N GLY A 176 -14.68 7.71 -23.28
CA GLY A 176 -14.85 7.05 -24.58
C GLY A 176 -13.74 7.40 -25.57
N ASP A 177 -14.01 7.25 -26.87
CA ASP A 177 -13.00 7.41 -27.92
C ASP A 177 -12.40 8.83 -27.95
N SER A 178 -13.20 9.86 -27.65
CA SER A 178 -12.72 11.25 -27.54
C SER A 178 -11.70 11.44 -26.40
N GLY A 179 -11.82 10.69 -25.30
CA GLY A 179 -10.85 10.71 -24.21
C GLY A 179 -9.49 10.17 -24.64
N TYR A 180 -9.48 9.06 -25.40
CA TYR A 180 -8.26 8.50 -25.97
C TYR A 180 -7.66 9.42 -27.04
N GLU A 181 -8.49 10.10 -27.84
CA GLU A 181 -8.06 11.11 -28.80
C GLU A 181 -7.43 12.34 -28.12
N GLN A 182 -8.01 12.82 -27.03
CA GLN A 182 -7.42 13.90 -26.25
C GLN A 182 -6.10 13.46 -25.62
N PHE A 183 -6.05 12.25 -25.04
CA PHE A 183 -4.84 11.73 -24.43
C PHE A 183 -3.69 11.58 -25.43
N GLN A 184 -3.93 11.05 -26.65
CA GLN A 184 -2.88 11.02 -27.68
C GLN A 184 -2.40 12.42 -28.07
N GLN A 185 -3.29 13.43 -28.12
CA GLN A 185 -2.93 14.79 -28.49
C GLN A 185 -2.02 15.41 -27.42
N LEU A 186 -2.35 15.19 -26.14
CA LEU A 186 -1.52 15.64 -25.03
C LEU A 186 -0.13 14.98 -25.04
N LEU A 187 -0.05 13.68 -25.34
CA LEU A 187 1.22 12.95 -25.42
C LEU A 187 2.06 13.35 -26.65
N ASN A 188 1.43 13.55 -27.80
CA ASN A 188 2.12 13.92 -29.04
C ASN A 188 2.53 15.40 -29.08
N SER A 189 1.93 16.24 -28.23
CA SER A 189 2.23 17.66 -28.16
C SER A 189 3.62 17.94 -27.57
N ASN A 190 4.27 18.97 -28.13
CA ASN A 190 5.56 19.50 -27.68
C ASN A 190 5.42 20.84 -26.94
N ASN A 191 4.23 21.18 -26.42
CA ASN A 191 4.01 22.44 -25.72
C ASN A 191 3.68 22.26 -24.23
N ALA A 192 4.12 23.23 -23.44
CA ALA A 192 3.96 23.21 -21.98
C ALA A 192 2.49 23.23 -21.53
N ALA A 193 1.60 23.88 -22.30
CA ALA A 193 0.17 23.91 -21.98
C ALA A 193 -0.45 22.51 -22.02
N SER A 194 -0.11 21.71 -23.03
CA SER A 194 -0.59 20.32 -23.15
C SER A 194 -0.04 19.45 -22.03
N TRP A 195 1.22 19.64 -21.65
CA TRP A 195 1.80 18.90 -20.54
C TRP A 195 1.15 19.30 -19.20
N ALA A 196 0.80 20.57 -19.03
CA ALA A 196 0.05 21.04 -17.86
C ALA A 196 -1.39 20.51 -17.82
N GLU A 197 -2.04 20.25 -18.96
CA GLU A 197 -3.33 19.55 -18.99
C GLU A 197 -3.17 18.06 -18.69
N LEU A 198 -2.10 17.43 -19.19
CA LEU A 198 -1.79 16.02 -18.94
C LEU A 198 -1.62 15.75 -17.43
N SER A 199 -0.95 16.66 -16.70
CA SER A 199 -0.74 16.52 -15.26
C SER A 199 -2.00 16.65 -14.41
N LYS A 200 -3.10 17.14 -14.98
CA LYS A 200 -4.40 17.23 -14.30
C LYS A 200 -5.21 15.95 -14.39
N LEU A 201 -4.81 14.99 -15.22
CA LEU A 201 -5.56 13.75 -15.38
C LEU A 201 -5.51 12.90 -14.10
N PRO A 202 -6.57 12.13 -13.79
CA PRO A 202 -6.67 11.39 -12.54
C PRO A 202 -5.52 10.40 -12.32
N GLY A 203 -5.01 10.39 -11.08
CA GLY A 203 -3.94 9.48 -10.68
C GLY A 203 -2.54 9.90 -11.14
N PHE A 204 -2.36 11.12 -11.67
CA PHE A 204 -1.05 11.67 -11.97
C PHE A 204 -0.22 11.94 -10.71
N VAL A 205 1.05 11.56 -10.77
CA VAL A 205 2.09 11.90 -9.80
C VAL A 205 3.28 12.45 -10.56
N GLY A 206 3.58 13.73 -10.37
CA GLY A 206 4.63 14.45 -11.07
C GLY A 206 6.03 14.14 -10.57
N VAL A 207 7.04 14.48 -11.38
CA VAL A 207 8.46 14.34 -11.01
C VAL A 207 8.88 15.23 -9.83
N ASP A 208 8.16 16.32 -9.57
CA ASP A 208 8.38 17.25 -8.45
C ASP A 208 8.15 16.59 -7.08
N VAL A 209 7.37 15.52 -7.04
CA VAL A 209 7.08 14.73 -5.85
C VAL A 209 7.65 13.30 -5.93
N ALA A 210 8.53 13.04 -6.90
CA ALA A 210 9.26 11.79 -6.99
C ALA A 210 10.24 11.63 -5.82
N VAL A 211 10.52 10.38 -5.45
CA VAL A 211 11.46 10.06 -4.37
C VAL A 211 12.81 9.65 -4.92
N SER A 212 13.88 10.10 -4.27
CA SER A 212 15.23 9.56 -4.51
C SER A 212 15.34 8.17 -3.88
N SER A 213 16.15 7.29 -4.45
CA SER A 213 16.50 6.00 -3.83
C SER A 213 17.17 6.15 -2.45
N THR A 214 17.80 7.30 -2.20
CA THR A 214 18.44 7.65 -0.92
C THR A 214 17.48 8.24 0.13
N MET A 215 16.22 8.52 -0.25
CA MET A 215 15.22 9.02 0.70
C MET A 215 14.94 7.97 1.77
N THR A 216 14.64 8.39 3.00
CA THR A 216 14.27 7.45 4.06
C THR A 216 12.85 6.92 3.84
N ARG A 217 12.59 5.67 4.25
CA ARG A 217 11.25 5.05 4.11
C ARG A 217 10.16 5.86 4.84
N ARG A 218 10.50 6.45 5.98
CA ARG A 218 9.60 7.30 6.76
C ARG A 218 9.20 8.55 5.98
N ASP A 219 10.16 9.23 5.36
CA ASP A 219 9.88 10.44 4.60
C ASP A 219 9.06 10.14 3.34
N ALA A 220 9.33 9.00 2.68
CA ALA A 220 8.52 8.53 1.56
C ALA A 220 7.07 8.22 1.98
N LEU A 221 6.85 7.55 3.12
CA LEU A 221 5.51 7.31 3.66
C LEU A 221 4.78 8.61 4.05
N ALA A 222 5.48 9.56 4.66
CA ALA A 222 4.92 10.87 4.99
C ALA A 222 4.50 11.65 3.72
N LEU A 223 5.31 11.56 2.66
CA LEU A 223 4.97 12.15 1.37
C LEU A 223 3.76 11.47 0.73
N MET A 224 3.70 10.14 0.75
CA MET A 224 2.53 9.36 0.29
C MET A 224 1.25 9.75 1.02
N GLU A 225 1.32 9.94 2.34
CA GLU A 225 0.18 10.36 3.15
C GLU A 225 -0.27 11.78 2.79
N LYS A 226 0.67 12.72 2.69
CA LYS A 226 0.40 14.11 2.29
C LYS A 226 -0.30 14.18 0.92
N LEU A 227 0.16 13.37 -0.03
CA LEU A 227 -0.34 13.34 -1.40
C LEU A 227 -1.57 12.42 -1.57
N ARG A 228 -1.96 11.69 -0.52
CA ARG A 228 -3.03 10.68 -0.55
C ARG A 228 -2.86 9.67 -1.70
N THR A 229 -1.63 9.23 -1.91
CA THR A 229 -1.27 8.21 -2.92
C THR A 229 -0.63 7.01 -2.24
N ASP A 230 -0.85 5.83 -2.82
CA ASP A 230 -0.25 4.58 -2.35
C ASP A 230 1.06 4.24 -3.09
N SER A 231 1.43 5.01 -4.10
CA SER A 231 2.67 4.80 -4.86
C SER A 231 3.31 6.11 -5.30
N LEU A 232 4.64 6.12 -5.30
CA LEU A 232 5.48 7.23 -5.77
C LEU A 232 6.51 6.72 -6.79
N PRO A 233 6.84 7.52 -7.81
CA PRO A 233 7.93 7.20 -8.71
C PRO A 233 9.27 7.39 -7.99
N VAL A 234 10.20 6.48 -8.27
CA VAL A 234 11.58 6.53 -7.78
C VAL A 234 12.46 6.99 -8.92
N ILE A 235 13.33 7.97 -8.66
CA ILE A 235 14.25 8.53 -9.65
C ILE A 235 15.71 8.44 -9.20
N ASN A 236 16.62 8.41 -10.18
CA ASN A 236 18.05 8.58 -9.93
C ASN A 236 18.44 10.07 -9.84
N ALA A 237 19.73 10.33 -9.60
CA ALA A 237 20.27 11.69 -9.51
C ALA A 237 20.04 12.53 -10.78
N ASP A 238 19.98 11.88 -11.95
CA ASP A 238 19.77 12.52 -13.25
C ASP A 238 18.28 12.67 -13.63
N LYS A 239 17.36 12.30 -12.71
CA LYS A 239 15.89 12.31 -12.87
C LYS A 239 15.32 11.28 -13.84
N TYR A 240 16.05 10.21 -14.13
CA TYR A 240 15.49 9.05 -14.83
C TYR A 240 14.68 8.18 -13.88
N PHE A 241 13.57 7.64 -14.37
CA PHE A 241 12.74 6.70 -13.64
C PHE A 241 13.49 5.40 -13.38
N MET A 242 13.52 4.96 -12.12
CA MET A 242 14.13 3.70 -11.69
C MET A 242 13.09 2.62 -11.36
N GLY A 243 11.86 3.02 -11.06
CA GLY A 243 10.80 2.13 -10.61
C GLY A 243 9.79 2.84 -9.73
N THR A 244 8.99 2.07 -9.02
CA THR A 244 8.00 2.59 -8.07
C THR A 244 8.26 2.09 -6.68
N VAL A 245 7.87 2.89 -5.70
CA VAL A 245 7.75 2.48 -4.31
C VAL A 245 6.28 2.49 -3.92
N GLU A 246 5.87 1.52 -3.11
CA GLU A 246 4.49 1.35 -2.67
C GLU A 246 4.38 1.42 -1.15
N ARG A 247 3.29 1.99 -0.67
CA ARG A 247 2.98 2.10 0.76
C ARG A 247 2.99 0.74 1.44
N SER A 248 2.32 -0.26 0.86
CA SER A 248 2.25 -1.63 1.40
C SER A 248 3.63 -2.26 1.58
N LYS A 249 4.51 -2.11 0.60
CA LYS A 249 5.89 -2.63 0.64
C LYS A 249 6.76 -1.88 1.63
N LEU A 250 6.64 -0.56 1.70
CA LEU A 250 7.35 0.25 2.68
C LEU A 250 6.95 -0.14 4.10
N THR A 251 5.64 -0.23 4.39
CA THR A 251 5.14 -0.65 5.69
C THR A 251 5.59 -2.06 6.05
N ALA A 252 5.48 -3.03 5.13
CA ALA A 252 5.97 -4.39 5.36
C ALA A 252 7.46 -4.42 5.67
N SER A 253 8.27 -3.65 4.93
CA SER A 253 9.72 -3.56 5.16
C SER A 253 10.07 -2.95 6.52
N LEU A 254 9.26 -2.03 7.04
CA LEU A 254 9.45 -1.45 8.36
C LEU A 254 9.08 -2.44 9.47
N ILE A 255 7.99 -3.19 9.31
CA ILE A 255 7.59 -4.24 10.26
C ILE A 255 8.71 -5.28 10.35
N LEU A 256 9.20 -5.77 9.20
CA LEU A 256 10.29 -6.74 9.14
C LEU A 256 11.56 -6.22 9.82
N ALA A 257 11.95 -4.97 9.55
CA ALA A 257 13.13 -4.37 10.18
C ALA A 257 13.00 -4.22 11.70
N VAL A 258 11.80 -3.95 12.21
CA VAL A 258 11.52 -3.92 13.65
C VAL A 258 11.62 -5.32 14.24
N THR A 259 11.04 -6.34 13.58
CA THR A 259 11.13 -7.73 14.02
C THR A 259 12.58 -8.22 14.10
N GLU A 260 13.39 -7.98 13.06
CA GLU A 260 14.82 -8.37 13.04
C GLU A 260 15.63 -7.71 14.16
N LYS A 261 15.29 -6.47 14.52
CA LYS A 261 15.97 -5.76 15.60
C LYS A 261 15.61 -6.33 16.98
N LEU A 262 14.38 -6.80 17.14
CA LEU A 262 13.91 -7.44 18.37
C LEU A 262 14.49 -8.85 18.54
N GLU A 263 14.75 -9.59 17.46
CA GLU A 263 15.36 -10.93 17.52
C GLU A 263 16.86 -10.92 17.83
N LYS A 264 17.55 -9.80 17.57
CA LYS A 264 18.99 -9.61 17.84
C LYS A 264 19.28 -9.06 19.25
N GLN A 265 18.25 -8.85 20.07
CA GLN A 265 18.34 -8.44 21.48
C GLN A 265 18.07 -9.64 22.39
#